data_AF-A0AAV0A8U8-F1
#
_entry.id   AF-A0AAV0A8U8-F1
#
_cell.length_a   1.000
_cell.length_b   1.000
_cell.length_c   1.000
_cell.angle_alpha   90.00
_cell.angle_beta   90.00
_cell.angle_gamma   90.00
#
_symmetry.space_group_name_H-M   'P 1'
#
loop_
_entity.id
_entity.type
_entity.pdbx_description
1 polymer ?
#
loop_
_entity_poly.entity_id
_entity_poly.type
_entity_poly.pdbx_seq_one_letter_code
_entity_poly.pdbx_strand_id
1 'polypeptide(L)'
;MLFLATFFPTWEGGIYDFIGEFMKASVDVADLIGLNLVMSRNAGKGEYKIMVAALGWATAELIMSRCIPLWVGARGIEFDWKYIQMSIDSNISLVHYIIASAQVWMITRYDLYHTFRPAVLLLMFLSVYKAFVMETFVHLCSLGSWTALLARAVVTGLLALSTLALYVAVVNVHS
;
A
#
# COMPACT_ATOMS: atom_id res chain seq x y z
N MET A 1 -6.00 -6.85 7.82
CA MET A 1 -5.35 -8.18 7.90
C MET A 1 -5.86 -9.05 9.06
N LEU A 2 -5.91 -8.56 10.31
CA LEU A 2 -6.36 -9.37 11.48
C LEU A 2 -7.78 -9.95 11.32
N PHE A 3 -8.73 -9.15 10.83
CA PHE A 3 -10.13 -9.56 10.65
C PHE A 3 -10.28 -10.73 9.65
N LEU A 4 -9.50 -10.74 8.57
CA LEU A 4 -9.50 -11.87 7.63
C LEU A 4 -8.89 -13.13 8.23
N ALA A 5 -7.79 -12.98 8.98
CA ALA A 5 -7.12 -14.10 9.63
C ALA A 5 -7.95 -14.76 10.73
N THR A 6 -8.91 -14.04 11.34
CA THR A 6 -9.78 -14.57 12.39
C THR A 6 -11.10 -15.15 11.89
N PHE A 7 -11.64 -14.62 10.79
CA PHE A 7 -12.99 -15.00 10.32
C PHE A 7 -12.99 -15.97 9.13
N PHE A 8 -11.85 -16.21 8.46
CA PHE A 8 -11.80 -17.08 7.29
C PHE A 8 -10.76 -18.20 7.43
N PRO A 9 -11.14 -19.47 7.22
CA PRO A 9 -10.18 -20.57 7.16
C PRO A 9 -9.26 -20.37 5.96
N THR A 10 -7.95 -20.53 6.17
CA THR A 10 -7.01 -20.68 5.06
C THR A 10 -7.31 -22.01 4.38
N TRP A 11 -7.53 -22.02 3.07
CA TRP A 11 -7.75 -23.26 2.35
C TRP A 11 -6.43 -24.05 2.31
N GLU A 12 -6.29 -25.07 3.15
CA GLU A 12 -5.11 -25.95 3.25
C GLU A 12 -4.92 -26.92 2.06
N GLY A 13 -5.53 -26.66 0.91
CA GLY A 13 -5.22 -27.37 -0.32
C GLY A 13 -4.17 -26.57 -1.09
N GLY A 14 -3.03 -27.17 -1.46
CA GLY A 14 -1.90 -26.53 -2.18
C GLY A 14 -2.20 -25.99 -3.60
N ILE A 15 -3.44 -25.57 -3.85
CA ILE A 15 -3.92 -24.84 -5.00
C ILE A 15 -3.96 -23.37 -4.59
N TYR A 16 -3.44 -22.49 -5.44
CA TYR A 16 -3.45 -21.03 -5.24
C TYR A 16 -4.83 -20.54 -4.77
N ASP A 17 -4.89 -19.92 -3.59
CA ASP A 17 -6.12 -19.47 -2.93
C ASP A 17 -6.58 -18.12 -3.50
N PHE A 18 -7.17 -18.17 -4.70
CA PHE A 18 -7.74 -17.01 -5.38
C PHE A 18 -8.75 -16.25 -4.51
N ILE A 19 -9.53 -16.97 -3.69
CA ILE A 19 -10.54 -16.38 -2.80
C ILE A 19 -9.86 -15.63 -1.66
N GLY A 20 -8.84 -16.22 -1.05
CA GLY A 20 -7.99 -15.56 -0.06
C GLY A 20 -7.34 -14.29 -0.60
N GLU A 21 -6.84 -14.30 -1.83
CA GLU A 21 -6.23 -13.12 -2.44
C GLU A 21 -7.25 -12.05 -2.83
N PHE A 22 -8.42 -12.42 -3.33
CA PHE A 22 -9.52 -11.48 -3.58
C PHE A 22 -9.99 -10.80 -2.28
N MET A 23 -10.06 -11.56 -1.18
CA MET A 23 -10.37 -11.00 0.12
C MET A 23 -9.30 -10.03 0.62
N LYS A 24 -8.00 -10.30 0.42
CA LYS A 24 -6.94 -9.32 0.72
C LYS A 24 -7.18 -7.99 -0.01
N ALA A 25 -7.54 -8.04 -1.29
CA ALA A 25 -7.88 -6.84 -2.05
C ALA A 25 -9.09 -6.07 -1.46
N SER A 26 -10.06 -6.77 -0.86
CA SER A 26 -11.19 -6.12 -0.16
C SER A 26 -10.76 -5.36 1.10
N VAL A 27 -9.71 -5.82 1.78
CA VAL A 27 -9.11 -5.11 2.92
C VAL A 27 -8.36 -3.88 2.44
N ASP A 28 -7.69 -3.94 1.29
CA ASP A 28 -7.02 -2.77 0.71
C ASP A 28 -8.03 -1.66 0.36
N VAL A 29 -9.25 -2.02 -0.06
CA VAL A 29 -10.36 -1.06 -0.22
C VAL A 29 -10.79 -0.46 1.12
N ALA A 30 -10.88 -1.28 2.18
CA ALA A 30 -11.21 -0.80 3.52
C ALA A 30 -10.15 0.18 4.06
N ASP A 31 -8.87 -0.07 3.80
CA ASP A 31 -7.77 0.82 4.16
C ASP A 31 -7.91 2.19 3.48
N LEU A 32 -8.33 2.25 2.21
CA LEU A 32 -8.61 3.52 1.52
C LEU A 32 -9.78 4.29 2.13
N ILE A 33 -10.85 3.60 2.55
CA ILE A 33 -11.96 4.22 3.28
C ILE A 33 -11.46 4.77 4.62
N GLY A 34 -10.61 4.02 5.32
CA GLY A 34 -9.96 4.45 6.56
C GLY A 34 -9.13 5.72 6.36
N LEU A 35 -8.31 5.78 5.32
CA LEU A 35 -7.53 6.97 4.96
C LEU A 35 -8.42 8.17 4.66
N ASN A 36 -9.52 7.99 3.93
CA ASN A 36 -10.47 9.06 3.67
C ASN A 36 -11.10 9.59 4.97
N LEU A 37 -11.44 8.71 5.91
CA LEU A 37 -11.97 9.12 7.23
C LEU A 37 -10.92 9.90 8.04
N VAL A 38 -9.68 9.43 8.11
CA VAL A 38 -8.58 10.14 8.78
C VAL A 38 -8.38 11.52 8.17
N MET A 39 -8.41 11.59 6.84
CA MET A 39 -8.37 12.86 6.15
C MET A 39 -9.56 13.73 6.56
N SER A 40 -10.81 13.30 6.41
CA SER A 40 -11.97 14.14 6.78
C SER A 40 -11.90 14.77 8.20
N ARG A 41 -11.26 14.09 9.16
CA ARG A 41 -11.11 14.57 10.54
C ARG A 41 -9.91 15.48 10.80
N ASN A 42 -8.86 15.43 9.98
CA ASN A 42 -7.67 16.26 10.16
C ASN A 42 -7.90 17.69 9.67
N ALA A 43 -7.81 18.65 10.60
CA ALA A 43 -7.83 20.09 10.34
C ALA A 43 -6.42 20.59 10.01
N GLY A 44 -6.19 21.00 8.76
CA GLY A 44 -4.89 21.52 8.30
C GLY A 44 -4.90 21.83 6.81
N LYS A 45 -3.88 22.55 6.32
CA LYS A 45 -3.64 22.74 4.89
C LYS A 45 -3.53 21.36 4.21
N GLY A 46 -4.12 21.23 3.03
CA GLY A 46 -4.29 19.94 2.35
C GLY A 46 -2.99 19.14 2.16
N GLU A 47 -1.88 19.81 1.89
CA GLU A 47 -0.57 19.16 1.68
C GLU A 47 -0.04 18.49 2.97
N TYR A 48 -0.14 19.19 4.11
CA TYR A 48 0.26 18.64 5.41
C TYR A 48 -0.65 17.51 5.85
N LYS A 49 -1.93 17.59 5.51
CA LYS A 49 -2.94 16.58 5.83
C LYS A 49 -2.66 15.24 5.16
N ILE A 50 -2.18 15.27 3.90
CA ILE A 50 -1.71 14.06 3.19
C ILE A 50 -0.55 13.44 3.97
N MET A 51 0.48 14.24 4.27
CA MET A 51 1.71 13.73 4.87
C MET A 51 1.48 13.16 6.28
N VAL A 52 0.63 13.80 7.09
CA VAL A 52 0.30 13.32 8.44
C VAL A 52 -0.52 12.03 8.38
N ALA A 53 -1.53 11.95 7.51
CA ALA A 53 -2.34 10.74 7.35
C ALA A 53 -1.50 9.56 6.83
N ALA A 54 -0.66 9.82 5.82
CA ALA A 54 0.27 8.84 5.26
C ALA A 54 1.21 8.27 6.32
N LEU A 55 1.90 9.17 7.03
CA LEU A 55 2.94 8.80 7.98
C LEU A 55 2.34 8.12 9.21
N GLY A 56 1.16 8.57 9.67
CA GLY A 56 0.43 7.92 10.74
C GLY A 56 0.01 6.49 10.39
N TRP A 57 -0.56 6.28 9.21
CA TRP A 57 -1.01 4.95 8.77
C TRP A 57 0.17 4.00 8.55
N ALA A 58 1.22 4.48 7.87
CA ALA A 58 2.43 3.69 7.64
C ALA A 58 3.17 3.35 8.95
N THR A 59 3.19 4.27 9.92
CA THR A 59 3.79 4.00 11.24
C THR A 59 2.99 2.97 12.02
N ALA A 60 1.65 3.06 11.99
CA ALA A 60 0.78 2.07 12.63
C ALA A 60 0.98 0.67 12.00
N GLU A 61 1.05 0.60 10.68
CA GLU A 61 1.29 -0.63 9.94
C GLU A 61 2.68 -1.22 10.24
N LEU A 62 3.74 -0.41 10.24
CA LEU A 62 5.10 -0.82 10.56
C LEU A 62 5.23 -1.38 11.99
N ILE A 63 4.62 -0.70 12.97
CA ILE A 63 4.65 -1.15 14.37
C ILE A 63 3.92 -2.49 14.51
N MET A 64 2.70 -2.57 13.97
CA MET A 64 1.84 -3.75 14.16
C MET A 64 2.34 -4.96 13.38
N SER A 65 2.89 -4.76 12.18
CA SER A 65 3.28 -5.86 11.30
C SER A 65 4.74 -6.28 11.44
N ARG A 66 5.66 -5.35 11.81
CA ARG A 66 7.11 -5.60 11.77
C ARG A 66 7.83 -5.37 13.09
N CYS A 67 7.51 -4.33 13.88
CA CYS A 67 8.19 -4.12 15.17
C CYS A 67 7.95 -5.26 16.17
N ILE A 68 6.72 -5.81 16.21
CA ILE A 68 6.39 -6.94 17.09
C ILE A 68 7.17 -8.21 16.68
N PRO A 69 7.17 -8.65 15.40
CA PRO A 69 7.99 -9.78 14.97
C PRO A 69 9.50 -9.56 15.12
N LEU A 70 10.00 -8.35 14.87
CA LEU A 70 11.42 -8.01 15.05
C LEU A 70 11.83 -8.08 16.52
N TRP A 71 10.98 -7.59 17.44
CA TRP A 71 11.23 -7.66 18.88
C TRP A 71 11.27 -9.11 19.40
N VAL A 72 10.34 -9.94 18.94
CA VAL A 72 10.28 -11.36 19.31
C VAL A 72 11.40 -12.17 18.63
N GLY A 73 11.75 -11.85 17.39
CA GLY A 73 12.82 -12.49 16.62
C GLY A 73 14.23 -12.15 17.11
N ALA A 74 14.45 -10.90 17.53
CA ALA A 74 15.72 -10.45 18.11
C ALA A 74 16.05 -11.11 19.46
N ARG A 75 15.07 -11.78 20.09
CA ARG A 75 15.26 -12.50 21.36
C ARG A 75 15.84 -13.91 21.22
N GLY A 76 16.03 -14.46 20.02
CA GLY A 76 16.49 -15.85 19.91
C GLY A 76 17.03 -16.35 18.57
N ILE A 77 17.28 -15.51 17.57
CA ILE A 77 17.74 -15.98 16.24
C ILE A 77 18.91 -15.12 15.76
N GLU A 78 19.96 -15.80 15.28
CA GLU A 78 21.14 -15.21 14.65
C GLU A 78 20.77 -14.40 13.38
N PHE A 79 21.68 -13.55 12.90
CA PHE A 79 21.40 -12.51 11.91
C PHE A 79 20.95 -13.07 10.53
N ASP A 80 19.66 -13.32 10.36
CA ASP A 80 19.08 -13.89 9.15
C ASP A 80 18.73 -12.85 8.08
N TRP A 81 18.98 -13.21 6.82
CA TRP A 81 18.66 -12.42 5.63
C TRP A 81 17.16 -12.10 5.50
N LYS A 82 16.30 -12.90 6.16
CA LYS A 82 14.85 -12.71 6.26
C LYS A 82 14.46 -11.38 6.90
N TYR A 83 15.15 -10.95 7.96
CA TYR A 83 14.83 -9.70 8.65
C TYR A 83 15.21 -8.48 7.80
N ILE A 84 16.28 -8.59 7.01
CA ILE A 84 16.68 -7.57 6.04
C ILE A 84 15.62 -7.44 4.95
N GLN A 85 15.16 -8.56 4.37
CA GLN A 85 14.07 -8.55 3.38
C GLN A 85 12.79 -7.93 3.95
N MET A 86 12.43 -8.31 5.17
CA MET A 86 11.24 -7.79 5.86
C MET A 86 11.32 -6.28 6.13
N SER A 87 12.51 -5.77 6.43
CA SER A 87 12.76 -4.33 6.62
C SER A 87 12.65 -3.55 5.30
N ILE A 88 13.21 -4.10 4.21
CA ILE A 88 13.10 -3.48 2.89
C ILE A 88 11.66 -3.50 2.39
N ASP A 89 10.93 -4.61 2.56
CA ASP A 89 9.51 -4.73 2.24
C ASP A 89 8.67 -3.68 3.00
N SER A 90 8.95 -3.45 4.29
CA SER A 90 8.28 -2.42 5.07
C SER A 90 8.47 -1.01 4.51
N ASN A 91 9.68 -0.68 4.03
CA ASN A 91 9.94 0.62 3.41
C ASN A 91 9.18 0.78 2.08
N ILE A 92 9.08 -0.29 1.30
CA ILE A 92 8.30 -0.30 0.05
C ILE A 92 6.80 -0.08 0.35
N SER A 93 6.27 -0.72 1.39
CA SER A 93 4.89 -0.52 1.85
C SER A 93 4.64 0.89 2.35
N LEU A 94 5.58 1.48 3.09
CA LEU A 94 5.48 2.87 3.55
C LEU A 94 5.33 3.85 2.37
N VAL A 95 6.15 3.69 1.33
CA VAL A 95 6.04 4.51 0.11
C VAL A 95 4.67 4.30 -0.56
N HIS A 96 4.16 3.07 -0.59
CA HIS A 96 2.83 2.78 -1.12
C HIS A 96 1.71 3.52 -0.35
N TYR A 97 1.75 3.56 0.98
CA TYR A 97 0.76 4.30 1.79
C TYR A 97 0.84 5.83 1.60
N ILE A 98 2.04 6.38 1.38
CA ILE A 98 2.19 7.80 1.00
C ILE A 98 1.51 8.08 -0.34
N ILE A 99 1.68 7.19 -1.32
CA ILE A 99 1.07 7.34 -2.64
C ILE A 99 -0.45 7.21 -2.54
N ALA A 100 -0.94 6.20 -1.82
CA ALA A 100 -2.37 5.93 -1.67
C ALA A 100 -3.10 7.09 -0.96
N SER A 101 -2.53 7.62 0.11
CA SER A 101 -3.07 8.79 0.79
C SER A 101 -3.08 10.04 -0.11
N ALA A 102 -2.02 10.27 -0.89
CA ALA A 102 -1.99 11.36 -1.86
C ALA A 102 -3.08 11.21 -2.95
N GLN A 103 -3.30 9.99 -3.45
CA GLN A 103 -4.36 9.68 -4.42
C GLN A 103 -5.75 9.92 -3.84
N VAL A 104 -6.01 9.44 -2.61
CA VAL A 104 -7.28 9.67 -1.90
C VAL A 104 -7.54 11.16 -1.73
N TRP A 105 -6.52 11.92 -1.33
CA TRP A 105 -6.66 13.36 -1.18
C TRP A 105 -7.02 14.05 -2.50
N MET A 106 -6.31 13.72 -3.59
CA MET A 106 -6.58 14.30 -4.91
C MET A 106 -8.02 14.03 -5.39
N ILE A 107 -8.58 12.86 -5.07
CA ILE A 107 -9.97 12.51 -5.40
C ILE A 107 -10.98 13.25 -4.52
N THR A 108 -10.71 13.40 -3.22
CA THR A 108 -11.61 14.11 -2.30
C THR A 108 -11.66 15.62 -2.54
N ARG A 109 -10.70 16.15 -3.32
CA ARG A 109 -10.66 17.56 -3.69
C ARG A 109 -11.70 17.85 -4.77
N TYR A 110 -12.70 18.67 -4.41
CA TYR A 110 -13.81 19.06 -5.29
C TYR A 110 -13.35 19.78 -6.58
N ASP A 111 -12.17 20.39 -6.57
CA ASP A 111 -11.61 21.21 -7.66
C ASP A 111 -10.90 20.40 -8.76
N LEU A 112 -10.98 19.06 -8.73
CA LEU A 112 -10.31 18.24 -9.75
C LEU A 112 -11.05 18.35 -11.09
N TYR A 113 -10.37 18.89 -12.10
CA TYR A 113 -10.88 19.00 -13.46
C TYR A 113 -11.31 17.62 -14.00
N HIS A 114 -12.44 17.59 -14.73
CA HIS A 114 -13.04 16.33 -15.21
C HIS A 114 -12.09 15.47 -16.06
N THR A 115 -11.08 16.07 -16.70
CA THR A 115 -10.05 15.35 -17.48
C THR A 115 -9.07 14.54 -16.64
N PHE A 116 -8.71 14.98 -15.43
CA PHE A 116 -7.74 14.27 -14.58
C PHE A 116 -8.39 13.27 -13.63
N ARG A 117 -9.70 13.40 -13.35
CA ARG A 117 -10.48 12.43 -12.56
C ARG A 117 -10.32 10.97 -13.01
N PRO A 118 -10.49 10.61 -14.31
CA PRO A 118 -10.33 9.22 -14.73
C PRO A 118 -8.90 8.71 -14.53
N ALA A 119 -7.89 9.55 -14.73
CA ALA A 119 -6.49 9.17 -14.54
C ALA A 119 -6.17 8.86 -13.06
N VAL A 120 -6.68 9.68 -12.12
CA VAL A 120 -6.48 9.44 -10.68
C VAL A 120 -7.25 8.19 -10.22
N LEU A 121 -8.48 7.99 -10.69
CA LEU A 121 -9.26 6.77 -10.40
C LEU A 121 -8.59 5.51 -10.93
N LEU A 122 -8.05 5.55 -12.14
CA LEU A 122 -7.31 4.43 -12.74
C LEU A 122 -6.07 4.10 -11.90
N LEU A 123 -5.28 5.11 -11.52
CA LEU A 123 -4.11 4.88 -10.67
C LEU A 123 -4.48 4.33 -9.29
N MET A 124 -5.56 4.82 -8.68
CA MET A 124 -6.05 4.29 -7.40
C MET A 124 -6.48 2.83 -7.53
N PHE A 125 -7.18 2.48 -8.62
CA PHE A 125 -7.53 1.10 -8.92
C PHE A 125 -6.27 0.22 -9.09
N LEU A 126 -5.27 0.68 -9.85
CA LEU A 126 -4.00 -0.02 -10.00
C LEU A 126 -3.27 -0.20 -8.66
N SER A 127 -3.31 0.80 -7.77
CA SER A 127 -2.71 0.72 -6.43
C SER A 127 -3.34 -0.40 -5.59
N VAL A 128 -4.67 -0.53 -5.60
CA VAL A 128 -5.40 -1.58 -4.84
C VAL A 128 -5.12 -2.97 -5.40
N TYR A 129 -5.24 -3.13 -6.72
CA TYR A 129 -5.07 -4.45 -7.33
C TYR A 129 -3.60 -4.86 -7.50
N LYS A 130 -2.65 -3.96 -7.24
CA LYS A 130 -1.22 -4.26 -7.32
C LYS A 130 -0.85 -5.48 -6.48
N ALA A 131 -1.30 -5.56 -5.23
CA ALA A 131 -0.91 -6.63 -4.32
C ALA A 131 -1.30 -8.00 -4.89
N PHE A 132 -2.53 -8.09 -5.40
CA PHE A 132 -3.07 -9.26 -6.09
C PHE A 132 -2.27 -9.62 -7.36
N VAL A 133 -2.00 -8.64 -8.22
CA VAL A 133 -1.22 -8.85 -9.45
C VAL A 133 0.22 -9.27 -9.15
N MET A 134 0.80 -8.79 -8.06
CA MET A 134 2.15 -9.17 -7.66
C MET A 134 2.24 -10.58 -7.10
N GLU A 135 1.30 -10.99 -6.27
CA GLU A 135 1.27 -12.35 -5.71
C GLU A 135 1.02 -13.40 -6.82
N THR A 136 0.06 -13.13 -7.72
CA THR A 136 -0.16 -13.96 -8.91
C THR A 136 1.09 -14.08 -9.78
N PHE A 137 1.79 -12.97 -10.04
CA PHE A 137 3.02 -12.96 -10.84
C PHE A 137 4.17 -13.73 -10.16
N VAL A 138 4.35 -13.55 -8.86
CA VAL A 138 5.38 -14.28 -8.09
C VAL A 138 5.11 -15.78 -8.10
N HIS A 139 3.85 -16.19 -7.95
CA HIS A 139 3.44 -17.59 -8.01
C HIS A 139 3.64 -18.18 -9.42
N LEU A 140 3.23 -17.47 -10.47
CA LEU A 140 3.30 -17.94 -11.86
C LEU A 140 4.75 -18.08 -12.35
N CYS A 141 5.63 -17.15 -11.95
CA CYS A 141 7.04 -17.17 -12.34
C CYS A 141 7.96 -17.90 -11.33
N SER A 142 7.42 -18.41 -10.21
CA SER A 142 8.20 -19.04 -9.13
C SER A 142 9.41 -18.20 -8.71
N LEU A 143 9.20 -16.89 -8.56
CA LEU A 143 10.28 -15.94 -8.31
C LEU A 143 10.88 -16.15 -6.90
N GLY A 144 12.22 -16.08 -6.83
CA GLY A 144 12.93 -16.06 -5.56
C GLY A 144 12.57 -14.82 -4.73
N SER A 145 12.80 -14.88 -3.42
CA SER A 145 12.45 -13.82 -2.47
C SER A 145 13.05 -12.45 -2.83
N TRP A 146 14.31 -12.42 -3.30
CA TRP A 146 14.98 -11.20 -3.75
C TRP A 146 14.39 -10.60 -5.03
N THR A 147 14.06 -11.45 -6.00
CA THR A 147 13.47 -11.01 -7.27
C THR A 147 12.03 -10.51 -7.07
N ALA A 148 11.26 -11.15 -6.19
CA ALA A 148 9.93 -10.70 -5.82
C ALA A 148 9.97 -9.32 -5.13
N LEU A 149 10.92 -9.11 -4.22
CA LEU A 149 11.13 -7.83 -3.54
C LEU A 149 11.50 -6.71 -4.53
N LEU A 150 12.37 -7.00 -5.50
CA LEU A 150 12.75 -6.06 -6.55
C LEU A 150 11.54 -5.71 -7.43
N ALA A 151 10.76 -6.70 -7.87
CA ALA A 151 9.55 -6.46 -8.65
C ALA A 151 8.54 -5.57 -7.91
N ARG A 152 8.32 -5.82 -6.61
CA ARG A 152 7.48 -4.98 -5.75
C ARG A 152 7.98 -3.54 -5.71
N ALA A 153 9.29 -3.35 -5.52
CA ALA A 153 9.94 -2.03 -5.48
C ALA A 153 9.77 -1.27 -6.80
N VAL A 154 10.02 -1.92 -7.94
CA VAL A 154 9.90 -1.30 -9.27
C VAL A 154 8.47 -0.81 -9.51
N VAL A 155 7.47 -1.63 -9.24
CA VAL A 155 6.07 -1.21 -9.45
C VAL A 155 5.63 -0.16 -8.44
N THR A 156 6.13 -0.19 -7.19
CA THR A 156 5.85 0.93 -6.25
C THR A 156 6.47 2.20 -6.79
N GLY A 157 7.71 2.14 -7.29
CA GLY A 157 8.40 3.29 -7.86
C GLY A 157 7.67 3.88 -9.08
N LEU A 158 7.20 3.03 -10.00
CA LEU A 158 6.42 3.47 -11.16
C LEU A 158 5.11 4.17 -10.74
N LEU A 159 4.38 3.59 -9.79
CA LEU A 159 3.17 4.21 -9.23
C LEU A 159 3.47 5.51 -8.48
N ALA A 160 4.64 5.59 -7.82
CA ALA A 160 5.09 6.79 -7.12
C ALA A 160 5.31 7.93 -8.10
N LEU A 161 6.07 7.66 -9.17
CA LEU A 161 6.39 8.63 -10.21
C LEU A 161 5.14 9.11 -10.95
N SER A 162 4.23 8.20 -11.30
CA SER A 162 2.98 8.56 -11.98
C SER A 162 2.08 9.42 -11.08
N THR A 163 1.99 9.09 -9.79
CA THR A 163 1.19 9.86 -8.83
C THR A 163 1.81 11.23 -8.57
N LEU A 164 3.14 11.32 -8.48
CA LEU A 164 3.84 12.59 -8.33
C LEU A 164 3.63 13.48 -9.57
N ALA A 165 3.72 12.92 -10.77
CA ALA A 165 3.48 13.65 -12.01
C ALA A 165 2.06 14.23 -12.06
N LEU A 166 1.06 13.44 -11.64
CA LEU A 166 -0.33 13.92 -11.53
C LEU A 166 -0.48 14.98 -10.44
N TYR A 167 0.15 14.80 -9.28
CA TYR A 167 0.10 15.79 -8.20
C TYR A 167 0.63 17.14 -8.68
N VAL A 168 1.79 17.15 -9.34
CA VAL A 168 2.40 18.36 -9.91
C VAL A 168 1.49 18.97 -10.98
N ALA A 169 0.91 18.15 -11.87
CA ALA A 169 -0.02 18.64 -12.89
C ALA A 169 -1.26 19.30 -12.28
N VAL A 170 -1.84 18.71 -11.22
CA VAL A 170 -3.00 19.25 -10.52
C VAL A 170 -2.66 20.56 -9.80
N VAL A 171 -1.47 20.68 -9.21
CA VAL A 171 -1.03 21.91 -8.54
C VAL A 171 -0.75 23.03 -9.54
N ASN A 172 -0.05 22.74 -10.64
CA ASN A 172 0.34 23.75 -11.65
C ASN A 172 -0.84 24.32 -12.45
N VAL A 173 -1.95 23.59 -12.57
CA VAL A 173 -3.17 24.12 -13.21
C VAL A 173 -3.83 25.23 -12.36
N HIS A 174 -3.41 25.42 -11.10
CA HIS A 174 -3.97 26.42 -10.18
C HIS A 174 -3.02 27.55 -9.78
N SER A 175 -1.80 27.61 -10.35
CA SER A 175 -0.85 28.72 -10.21
C SER A 175 -0.95 29.67 -11.39
#